data_AF-A0A849IX53-F1
#
_entry.id   AF-A0A849IX53-F1
#
_cell.length_a   1.000
_cell.length_b   1.000
_cell.length_c   1.000
_cell.angle_alpha   90.00
_cell.angle_beta   90.00
_cell.angle_gamma   90.00
#
_symmetry.space_group_name_H-M   'P 1'
#
loop_
_entity.id
_entity.type
_entity.pdbx_description
1 polymer ?
#
loop_
_entity_poly.entity_id
_entity_poly.type
_entity_poly.pdbx_seq_one_letter_code
_entity_poly.pdbx_strand_id
1 'polypeptide(L)'
;MPTIAETSHEISKLYEVDHLTRRERSARRNKILFIDRLLNELEQLNIVEEVTVPVALRTQCRKLLAREGHPLGRGRADGVSIAEWMDALYDVQDGLMFTIGDEDE
;
A
#
# COMPACT_ATOMS: atom_id res chain seq x y z
N MET A 1 15.02 -18.99 -40.48
CA MET A 1 13.71 -19.31 -39.84
C MET A 1 14.01 -19.64 -38.39
N PRO A 2 13.54 -18.84 -37.42
CA PRO A 2 13.78 -19.13 -36.00
C PRO A 2 13.10 -20.45 -35.65
N THR A 3 13.75 -21.24 -34.79
CA THR A 3 13.27 -22.57 -34.43
C THR A 3 12.14 -22.47 -33.40
N ILE A 4 11.21 -23.42 -33.40
CA ILE A 4 10.08 -23.50 -32.44
C ILE A 4 10.56 -23.39 -30.97
N ALA A 5 11.79 -23.84 -30.69
CA ALA A 5 12.42 -23.75 -29.38
C ALA A 5 12.75 -22.30 -28.94
N GLU A 6 13.16 -21.41 -29.85
CA GLU A 6 13.42 -20.00 -29.55
C GLU A 6 12.11 -19.27 -29.23
N THR A 7 11.05 -19.53 -30.00
CA THR A 7 9.72 -18.95 -29.75
C THR A 7 9.12 -19.41 -28.41
N SER A 8 9.33 -20.66 -27.99
CA SER A 8 8.82 -21.16 -26.69
C SER A 8 9.52 -20.53 -25.47
N HIS A 9 10.80 -20.18 -25.59
CA HIS A 9 11.53 -19.51 -24.51
C HIS A 9 11.16 -18.03 -24.39
N GLU A 10 10.96 -17.35 -25.52
CA GLU A 10 10.48 -15.96 -25.59
C GLU A 10 9.07 -15.81 -25.01
N ILE A 11 8.17 -16.73 -25.37
CA ILE A 11 6.79 -16.79 -24.84
C ILE A 11 6.78 -17.04 -23.33
N SER A 12 7.64 -17.93 -22.82
CA SER A 12 7.73 -18.21 -21.38
C SER A 12 8.19 -16.98 -20.58
N LYS A 13 9.18 -16.23 -21.09
CA LYS A 13 9.62 -14.97 -20.46
C LYS A 13 8.51 -13.91 -20.47
N LEU A 14 7.76 -13.79 -21.56
CA LEU A 14 6.64 -12.84 -21.65
C LEU A 14 5.51 -13.18 -20.67
N TYR A 15 5.18 -14.47 -20.48
CA TYR A 15 4.18 -14.90 -19.49
C TYR A 15 4.66 -14.71 -18.04
N GLU A 16 5.94 -14.91 -17.77
CA GLU A 16 6.51 -14.74 -16.43
C GLU A 16 6.49 -13.26 -16.03
N VAL A 17 6.81 -12.35 -16.95
CA VAL A 17 6.70 -10.90 -16.75
C VAL A 17 5.23 -10.48 -16.55
N ASP A 18 4.29 -10.90 -17.41
CA ASP A 18 2.85 -10.57 -17.26
C ASP A 18 2.27 -11.09 -15.92
N HIS A 19 2.69 -12.28 -15.48
CA HIS A 19 2.27 -12.81 -14.17
C HIS A 19 2.86 -12.04 -12.99
N LEU A 20 4.11 -11.61 -13.06
CA LEU A 20 4.74 -10.78 -12.03
C LEU A 20 4.07 -9.42 -11.96
N THR A 21 3.87 -8.74 -13.09
CA THR A 21 3.18 -7.45 -13.17
C THR A 21 1.74 -7.54 -12.67
N ARG A 22 0.99 -8.60 -13.01
CA ARG A 22 -0.37 -8.81 -12.46
C ARG A 22 -0.38 -9.05 -10.96
N ARG A 23 0.60 -9.79 -10.43
CA ARG A 23 0.74 -10.03 -8.99
C ARG A 23 1.09 -8.74 -8.25
N GLU A 24 1.99 -7.93 -8.80
CA GLU A 24 2.38 -6.64 -8.25
C GLU A 24 1.21 -5.65 -8.26
N ARG A 25 0.50 -5.53 -9.40
CA ARG A 25 -0.74 -4.73 -9.50
C ARG A 25 -1.81 -5.19 -8.50
N SER A 26 -2.01 -6.51 -8.35
CA SER A 26 -2.96 -7.07 -7.38
C SER A 26 -2.54 -6.80 -5.94
N ALA A 27 -1.23 -6.91 -5.64
CA ALA A 27 -0.69 -6.61 -4.33
C ALA A 27 -0.84 -5.12 -3.99
N ARG A 28 -0.55 -4.21 -4.92
CA ARG A 28 -0.75 -2.76 -4.75
C ARG A 28 -2.23 -2.43 -4.54
N ARG A 29 -3.14 -2.96 -5.36
CA ARG A 29 -4.58 -2.72 -5.21
C ARG A 29 -5.09 -3.18 -3.84
N ASN A 30 -4.64 -4.36 -3.39
CA ASN A 30 -4.99 -4.86 -2.06
C ASN A 30 -4.44 -3.98 -0.93
N LYS A 31 -3.27 -3.33 -1.12
CA LYS A 31 -2.73 -2.35 -0.17
C LYS A 31 -3.59 -1.08 -0.14
N ILE A 32 -3.98 -0.53 -1.28
CA ILE A 32 -4.84 0.67 -1.36
C ILE A 32 -6.18 0.40 -0.63
N LEU A 33 -6.83 -0.72 -0.94
CA LEU A 33 -8.06 -1.13 -0.24
C LEU A 33 -7.87 -1.37 1.27
N PHE A 34 -6.66 -1.71 1.70
CA PHE A 34 -6.35 -1.83 3.11
C PHE A 34 -6.17 -0.46 3.76
N ILE A 35 -5.50 0.49 3.09
CA ILE A 35 -5.37 1.88 3.53
C ILE A 35 -6.74 2.55 3.64
N ASP A 36 -7.59 2.41 2.63
CA ASP A 36 -8.95 2.98 2.63
C ASP A 36 -9.77 2.52 3.85
N ARG A 37 -9.64 1.25 4.22
CA ARG A 37 -10.32 0.72 5.42
C ARG A 37 -9.79 1.35 6.70
N LEU A 38 -8.47 1.50 6.83
CA LEU A 38 -7.85 2.13 8.00
C LEU A 38 -8.24 3.61 8.11
N LEU A 39 -8.24 4.33 6.98
CA LEU A 39 -8.68 5.72 6.89
C LEU A 39 -10.14 5.86 7.32
N ASN A 40 -11.04 5.03 6.80
CA ASN A 40 -12.44 5.06 7.20
C ASN A 40 -12.62 4.78 8.71
N GLU A 41 -11.89 3.82 9.28
CA GLU A 41 -11.93 3.58 10.73
C GLU A 41 -11.43 4.78 11.55
N LEU A 42 -10.35 5.44 11.11
CA LEU A 42 -9.83 6.66 11.74
C LEU A 42 -10.79 7.85 11.59
N GLU A 43 -11.41 8.02 10.43
CA GLU A 43 -12.42 9.05 10.18
C GLU A 43 -13.63 8.88 11.10
N GLN A 44 -14.12 7.65 11.28
CA GLN A 44 -15.23 7.39 12.20
C GLN A 44 -14.86 7.78 13.64
N LEU A 45 -13.62 7.48 14.07
CA LEU A 45 -13.13 7.89 15.39
C LEU A 45 -13.02 9.42 15.50
N ASN A 46 -12.57 10.08 14.43
CA ASN A 46 -12.48 11.54 14.38
C ASN A 46 -13.88 12.20 14.46
N ILE A 47 -14.88 11.65 13.77
CA ILE A 47 -16.27 12.15 13.76
C ILE A 47 -16.90 12.09 15.15
N VAL A 48 -16.63 11.03 15.91
CA VAL A 48 -17.15 10.89 17.28
C VAL A 48 -16.31 11.59 18.34
N GLU A 49 -15.35 12.43 17.91
CA GLU A 49 -14.41 13.18 18.76
C GLU A 49 -13.62 12.27 19.72
N GLU A 50 -13.35 11.02 19.31
CA GLU A 50 -12.54 10.11 20.10
C GLU A 50 -11.10 10.63 20.14
N VAL A 51 -10.55 10.76 21.33
CA VAL A 51 -9.21 11.36 21.52
C VAL A 51 -8.11 10.32 21.27
N THR A 52 -8.46 9.03 21.31
CA THR A 52 -7.47 7.94 21.33
C THR A 52 -7.69 6.91 20.24
N VAL A 53 -6.68 6.67 19.42
CA VAL A 53 -6.69 5.56 18.45
C VAL A 53 -6.65 4.21 19.19
N PRO A 54 -7.59 3.29 18.94
CA PRO A 54 -7.58 1.93 19.48
C PRO A 54 -6.27 1.21 19.18
N VAL A 55 -5.80 0.40 20.14
CA VAL A 55 -4.48 -0.28 20.05
C VAL A 55 -4.37 -1.18 18.82
N ALA A 56 -5.46 -1.86 18.44
CA ALA A 56 -5.50 -2.71 17.25
C ALA A 56 -5.26 -1.90 15.97
N LEU A 57 -6.00 -0.81 15.80
CA LEU A 57 -5.90 0.10 14.66
C LEU A 57 -4.50 0.74 14.59
N ARG A 58 -4.00 1.24 15.73
CA ARG A 58 -2.64 1.79 15.86
C ARG A 58 -1.57 0.78 15.43
N THR A 59 -1.74 -0.48 15.82
CA THR A 59 -0.80 -1.56 15.45
C THR A 59 -0.83 -1.84 13.95
N GLN A 60 -2.00 -1.83 13.34
CA GLN A 60 -2.17 -2.03 11.90
C GLN A 60 -1.56 -0.88 11.10
N CYS A 61 -1.89 0.37 11.45
CA CYS A 61 -1.30 1.56 10.82
C CYS A 61 0.22 1.54 10.95
N ARG A 62 0.75 1.29 12.16
CA ARG A 62 2.20 1.23 12.38
C ARG A 62 2.89 0.15 11.55
N LYS A 63 2.33 -1.06 11.47
CA LYS A 63 2.90 -2.15 10.66
C LYS A 63 2.94 -1.78 9.18
N LEU A 64 1.89 -1.14 8.68
CA LEU A 64 1.82 -0.69 7.30
C LEU A 64 2.85 0.41 7.03
N LEU A 65 2.85 1.48 7.84
CA LEU A 65 3.78 2.60 7.72
C LEU A 65 5.24 2.13 7.82
N ALA A 66 5.54 1.20 8.73
CA ALA A 66 6.89 0.65 8.86
C ALA A 66 7.34 -0.13 7.62
N ARG A 67 6.40 -0.86 6.99
CA ARG A 67 6.65 -1.64 5.77
C ARG A 67 6.88 -0.74 4.55
N GLU A 68 6.13 0.36 4.45
CA GLU A 68 6.29 1.35 3.39
C GLU A 68 7.41 2.38 3.71
N GLY A 69 8.09 2.24 4.84
CA GLY A 69 9.25 3.05 5.20
C GLY A 69 8.93 4.43 5.76
N HIS A 70 7.67 4.72 6.08
CA HIS A 70 7.23 6.00 6.61
C HIS A 70 7.80 6.26 8.03
N PRO A 71 8.24 7.49 8.36
CA PRO A 71 8.87 7.82 9.65
C PRO A 71 8.01 7.46 10.87
N LEU A 72 6.69 7.67 10.78
CA LEU A 72 5.73 7.33 11.85
C LEU A 72 5.65 5.82 12.13
N GLY A 73 6.03 4.97 11.17
CA GLY A 73 6.14 3.52 11.37
C GLY A 73 7.33 3.10 12.23
N ARG A 74 8.39 3.93 12.28
CA ARG A 74 9.66 3.66 12.99
C ARG A 74 9.78 4.42 14.31
N GLY A 75 9.00 5.48 14.50
CA GLY A 75 8.99 6.32 15.70
C GLY A 75 8.10 5.82 16.85
N ARG A 76 7.98 6.64 17.90
CA ARG A 76 7.03 6.42 18.99
C ARG A 76 5.62 6.73 18.49
N ALA A 77 4.75 5.73 18.53
CA ALA A 77 3.32 5.83 18.21
C ALA A 77 2.47 6.38 19.38
N ASP A 78 3.10 6.69 20.52
CA ASP A 78 2.43 7.23 21.70
C ASP A 78 2.30 8.75 21.57
N GLY A 79 1.07 9.24 21.67
CA GLY A 79 0.76 10.67 21.53
C GLY A 79 0.47 11.14 20.10
N VAL A 80 0.53 10.24 19.11
CA VAL A 80 0.14 10.56 17.73
C VAL A 80 -1.38 10.68 17.65
N SER A 81 -1.85 11.84 17.19
CA SER A 81 -3.27 12.15 17.01
C SER A 81 -3.88 11.37 15.84
N ILE A 82 -5.22 11.26 15.80
CA ILE A 82 -5.93 10.63 14.68
C ILE A 82 -5.57 11.32 13.35
N ALA A 83 -5.51 12.65 13.34
CA ALA A 83 -5.15 13.44 12.17
C ALA A 83 -3.76 13.07 11.63
N GLU A 84 -2.75 12.98 12.50
CA GLU A 84 -1.39 12.58 12.09
C GLU A 84 -1.33 11.15 11.54
N TRP A 85 -2.18 10.23 12.03
CA TRP A 85 -2.31 8.90 11.45
C TRP A 85 -2.95 8.93 10.06
N MET A 86 -3.97 9.77 9.88
CA MET A 86 -4.62 9.95 8.59
C MET A 86 -3.67 10.56 7.56
N ASP A 87 -2.98 11.65 7.91
CA ASP A 87 -1.99 12.30 7.03
C ASP A 87 -0.93 11.30 6.55
N ALA A 88 -0.38 10.50 7.47
CA ALA A 88 0.61 9.48 7.13
C ALA A 88 0.08 8.39 6.19
N LEU A 89 -1.19 8.02 6.32
CA LEU A 89 -1.82 7.03 5.46
C LEU A 89 -2.10 7.61 4.07
N TYR A 90 -2.51 8.88 3.98
CA TYR A 90 -2.65 9.58 2.70
C TYR A 90 -1.30 9.70 1.98
N ASP A 91 -0.22 10.07 2.68
CA ASP A 91 1.13 10.12 2.09
C ASP A 91 1.54 8.79 1.46
N VAL A 92 1.28 7.68 2.16
CA VAL A 92 1.58 6.33 1.65
C VAL A 92 0.64 5.96 0.49
N GLN A 93 -0.63 6.32 0.56
CA GLN A 93 -1.59 6.08 -0.51
C GLN A 93 -1.22 6.84 -1.79
N ASP A 94 -0.85 8.11 -1.66
CA ASP A 94 -0.39 8.96 -2.76
C ASP A 94 0.86 8.37 -3.40
N GLY A 95 1.84 7.94 -2.61
CA GLY A 95 3.02 7.24 -3.12
C GLY A 95 2.66 5.98 -3.93
N LEU A 96 1.66 5.22 -3.47
CA LEU A 96 1.14 4.06 -4.21
C LEU A 96 0.36 4.46 -5.47
N MET A 97 -0.27 5.64 -5.51
CA MET A 97 -0.96 6.15 -6.69
C MET A 97 0.01 6.72 -7.74
N PHE A 98 1.06 7.45 -7.36
CA PHE A 98 2.05 7.99 -8.31
C PHE A 98 2.71 6.89 -9.14
N THR A 99 3.07 5.80 -8.49
CA THR A 99 3.65 4.63 -9.15
C THR A 99 2.70 3.90 -10.12
N ILE A 100 1.40 4.21 -10.17
CA ILE A 100 0.48 3.71 -11.23
C ILE A 100 0.68 4.50 -12.53
N GLY A 101 1.00 5.80 -12.45
CA GLY A 101 1.20 6.64 -13.62
C GLY A 101 2.52 6.36 -14.36
N ASP A 102 3.58 5.99 -13.64
CA ASP A 102 4.91 5.73 -14.21
C ASP A 102 5.05 4.34 -14.86
N GLU A 103 4.15 3.38 -14.57
CA GLU A 103 4.22 2.00 -15.09
C GLU A 103 3.42 1.80 -16.40
N ASP A 104 2.66 2.80 -16.84
CA ASP A 104 1.83 2.76 -18.06
C ASP A 104 2.39 3.68 -19.20
N GLU A 105 3.65 4.15 -19.11
CA GLU A 105 4.38 4.87 -20.19
C GLU A 105 5.41 4.00 -20.94
#